data_AF-A0A2X3F144-F1
#
_entry.id   AF-A0A2X3F144-F1
#
_cell.length_a   1.000
_cell.length_b   1.000
_cell.length_c   1.000
_cell.angle_alpha   90.00
_cell.angle_beta   90.00
_cell.angle_gamma   90.00
#
_symmetry.space_group_name_H-M   'P 1'
#
loop_
_entity.id
_entity.type
_entity.pdbx_description
1 polymer ?
#
loop_
_entity_poly.entity_id
_entity_poly.type
_entity_poly.pdbx_seq_one_letter_code
_entity_poly.pdbx_strand_id
1 'polypeptide(L)'
;MEVKALSRKFRLQFDEIALETVTSAGSPHPAVIADPQLKAIDDVAVRTLKNCMQEVFEDGPKRDRRLWLGDLRLQAQVNDVTFGHHDLVRRCLYLFAAHTREDGMVSANVFVQPEVRADDTFLFDYSLFFVDVLYNYLQSTGDTETVGELWPTARRQIELALDPLRFSGAGARQR
;
A
#
# COMPACT_ATOMS: atom_id res chain seq x y z
N MET A 1 -28.62 21.11 3.80
CA MET A 1 -28.57 21.93 5.03
C MET A 1 -29.28 23.24 4.71
N GLU A 2 -30.33 23.58 5.45
CA GLU A 2 -31.16 24.77 5.17
C GLU A 2 -30.97 25.78 6.30
N VAL A 3 -30.65 27.03 5.95
CA VAL A 3 -30.46 28.10 6.94
C VAL A 3 -31.82 28.71 7.26
N LYS A 4 -32.32 28.46 8.48
CA LYS A 4 -33.67 28.89 8.89
C LYS A 4 -33.78 30.36 9.35
N ALA A 5 -32.68 30.95 9.85
CA ALA A 5 -32.62 32.36 10.22
C ALA A 5 -31.17 32.80 10.48
N LEU A 6 -30.89 34.10 10.33
CA LEU A 6 -29.63 34.73 10.73
C LEU A 6 -29.92 35.82 11.76
N SER A 7 -29.22 35.80 12.91
CA SER A 7 -29.35 36.81 13.96
C SER A 7 -27.98 37.31 14.39
N ARG A 8 -27.81 38.64 14.42
CA ARG A 8 -26.59 39.29 14.94
C ARG A 8 -26.35 39.06 16.43
N LYS A 9 -27.32 38.50 17.15
CA LYS A 9 -27.20 38.14 18.59
C LYS A 9 -26.92 36.65 18.81
N PHE A 10 -27.03 35.82 17.78
CA PHE A 10 -26.76 34.39 17.90
C PHE A 10 -25.25 34.18 18.00
N ARG A 11 -24.82 33.45 19.03
CA ARG A 11 -23.43 33.04 19.24
C ARG A 11 -23.40 31.53 19.34
N LEU A 12 -22.54 30.90 18.53
CA LEU A 12 -22.24 29.48 18.60
C LEU A 12 -20.88 29.33 19.28
N GLN A 13 -20.82 28.50 20.31
CA GLN A 13 -19.61 28.12 21.00
C GLN A 13 -19.61 26.58 21.11
N PHE A 14 -18.48 25.97 20.79
CA PHE A 14 -18.26 24.54 21.03
C PHE A 14 -17.42 24.43 22.30
N ASP A 15 -17.88 23.63 23.25
CA ASP A 15 -17.14 23.37 24.48
C ASP A 15 -16.09 22.27 24.30
N GLU A 16 -16.35 21.33 23.38
CA GLU A 16 -15.46 20.22 23.08
C GLU A 16 -15.52 19.83 21.60
N ILE A 17 -14.34 19.60 21.01
CA ILE A 17 -14.17 19.03 19.68
C ILE A 17 -13.08 17.96 19.81
N ALA A 18 -13.43 16.72 19.49
CA ALA A 18 -12.51 15.58 19.52
C ALA A 18 -12.47 14.87 18.17
N LEU A 19 -11.36 14.19 17.89
CA LEU A 19 -11.16 13.35 16.72
C LEU A 19 -10.74 11.96 17.19
N GLU A 20 -11.48 10.94 16.75
CA GLU A 20 -11.06 9.55 16.91
C GLU A 20 -10.12 9.19 15.75
N THR A 21 -8.93 8.70 16.07
CA THR A 21 -7.90 8.33 15.09
C THR A 21 -7.70 6.83 15.09
N VAL A 22 -7.60 6.23 13.90
CA VAL A 22 -7.43 4.78 13.71
C VAL A 22 -6.20 4.47 12.86
N THR A 23 -5.59 3.32 13.12
CA THR A 23 -4.43 2.77 12.39
C THR A 23 -4.22 1.32 12.81
N SER A 24 -3.67 0.50 11.92
CA SER A 24 -3.19 -0.85 12.26
C SER A 24 -1.72 -0.86 12.72
N ALA A 25 -1.03 0.28 12.67
CA ALA A 25 0.36 0.39 13.11
C ALA A 25 0.46 0.38 14.64
N GLY A 26 1.41 -0.42 15.15
CA GLY A 26 1.76 -0.46 16.56
C GLY A 26 2.60 0.75 17.01
N SER A 27 3.37 0.56 18.08
CA SER A 27 4.39 1.55 18.47
C SER A 27 5.60 1.44 17.54
N PRO A 28 6.14 2.55 17.02
CA PRO A 28 7.32 2.50 16.18
C PRO A 28 8.59 2.21 17.01
N HIS A 29 9.58 1.60 16.38
CA HIS A 29 10.95 1.50 16.85
C HIS A 29 11.63 2.85 16.58
N PRO A 30 12.00 3.62 17.61
CA PRO A 30 12.55 4.96 17.40
C PRO A 30 13.99 4.89 16.88
N ALA A 31 14.28 5.65 15.82
CA ALA A 31 15.64 5.85 15.34
C ALA A 31 16.41 6.81 16.26
N VAL A 32 17.70 6.53 16.49
CA VAL A 32 18.61 7.46 17.17
C VAL A 32 19.19 8.41 16.13
N ILE A 33 18.65 9.62 16.07
CA ILE A 33 19.03 10.65 15.09
C ILE A 33 19.51 11.89 15.83
N ALA A 34 20.80 12.22 15.69
CA ALA A 34 21.41 13.36 16.37
C ALA A 34 21.10 14.71 15.70
N ASP A 35 20.98 14.71 14.36
CA ASP A 35 20.66 15.91 13.59
C ASP A 35 19.17 16.30 13.76
N PRO A 36 18.86 17.50 14.27
CA PRO A 36 17.47 17.91 14.52
C PRO A 36 16.60 17.99 13.26
N GLN A 37 17.19 18.34 12.11
CA GLN A 37 16.47 18.42 10.84
C GLN A 37 16.13 17.01 10.33
N LEU A 38 17.07 16.07 10.40
CA LEU A 38 16.81 14.68 10.05
C LEU A 38 15.78 14.04 10.99
N LYS A 39 15.82 14.37 12.30
CA LYS A 39 14.83 13.89 13.27
C LYS A 39 13.42 14.39 12.92
N ALA A 40 13.29 15.65 12.51
CA ALA A 40 12.00 16.20 12.08
C ALA A 40 11.48 15.53 10.79
N ILE A 41 12.37 15.20 9.85
CA ILE A 41 12.01 14.45 8.63
C ILE A 41 11.52 13.05 8.98
N ASP A 42 12.24 12.34 9.85
CA ASP A 42 11.87 11.01 10.35
C ASP A 42 10.50 11.02 11.04
N ASP A 43 10.25 11.99 11.94
CA ASP A 43 8.97 12.12 12.63
C ASP A 43 7.78 12.28 11.65
N VAL A 44 7.98 13.05 10.58
CA VAL A 44 6.97 13.21 9.53
C VAL A 44 6.82 11.92 8.72
N ALA A 45 7.92 11.24 8.37
CA ALA A 45 7.89 10.00 7.62
C ALA A 45 7.17 8.87 8.39
N VAL A 46 7.52 8.66 9.67
CA VAL A 46 6.90 7.66 10.56
C VAL A 46 5.41 7.95 10.73
N ARG A 47 5.04 9.23 10.95
CA ARG A 47 3.62 9.63 11.06
C ARG A 47 2.85 9.42 9.76
N THR A 48 3.50 9.63 8.62
CA THR A 48 2.89 9.41 7.30
C THR A 48 2.57 7.94 7.11
N LEU A 49 3.55 7.05 7.34
CA LEU A 49 3.33 5.60 7.24
C LEU A 49 2.24 5.14 8.22
N LYS A 50 2.28 5.57 9.48
CA LYS A 50 1.26 5.23 10.50
C LYS A 50 -0.15 5.51 9.99
N ASN A 51 -0.38 6.66 9.38
CA ASN A 51 -1.70 7.04 8.91
C ASN A 51 -2.12 6.27 7.64
N CYS A 52 -1.17 5.81 6.83
CA CYS A 52 -1.42 4.96 5.65
C CYS A 52 -1.62 3.47 6.00
N MET A 53 -1.17 3.02 7.17
CA MET A 53 -1.37 1.64 7.64
C MET A 53 -2.77 1.45 8.23
N GLN A 54 -3.66 0.83 7.45
CA GLN A 54 -5.04 0.51 7.82
C GLN A 54 -5.28 -1.01 7.68
N GLU A 55 -6.41 -1.46 7.12
CA GLU A 55 -6.63 -2.87 6.76
C GLU A 55 -5.66 -3.39 5.68
N VAL A 56 -5.05 -2.44 4.96
CA VAL A 56 -3.96 -2.59 3.97
C VAL A 56 -3.01 -1.40 4.11
N PHE A 57 -1.91 -1.40 3.36
CA PHE A 57 -1.10 -0.20 3.13
C PHE A 57 -1.80 0.68 2.08
N GLU A 58 -2.50 1.72 2.52
CA GLU A 58 -3.12 2.69 1.64
C GLU A 58 -2.08 3.65 1.04
N ASP A 59 -2.25 4.05 -0.22
CA ASP A 59 -1.49 5.13 -0.85
C ASP A 59 -1.68 6.47 -0.13
N GLY A 60 -2.90 6.73 0.34
CA GLY A 60 -3.23 7.93 1.10
C GLY A 60 -4.57 7.86 1.82
N PRO A 61 -4.64 8.22 3.12
CA PRO A 61 -5.82 8.00 3.98
C PRO A 61 -7.00 8.92 3.63
N LYS A 62 -6.75 10.02 2.92
CA LYS A 62 -7.82 10.88 2.40
C LYS A 62 -8.36 10.32 1.08
N ARG A 63 -7.44 10.01 0.16
CA ARG A 63 -7.62 9.54 -1.22
C ARG A 63 -6.25 9.01 -1.70
N ASP A 64 -6.15 7.91 -2.45
CA ASP A 64 -7.23 7.04 -2.98
C ASP A 64 -7.71 5.94 -2.02
N ARG A 65 -7.11 5.85 -0.82
CA ARG A 65 -7.41 4.84 0.21
C ARG A 65 -7.29 3.41 -0.30
N ARG A 66 -6.24 3.15 -1.08
CA ARG A 66 -6.13 1.91 -1.85
C ARG A 66 -4.75 1.30 -1.76
N LEU A 67 -4.71 -0.02 -1.84
CA LEU A 67 -3.48 -0.78 -1.95
C LEU A 67 -2.94 -0.69 -3.38
N TRP A 68 -1.85 0.06 -3.56
CA TRP A 68 -1.08 0.13 -4.80
C TRP A 68 0.25 -0.58 -4.65
N LEU A 69 0.70 -1.31 -5.68
CA LEU A 69 1.83 -2.22 -5.52
C LEU A 69 3.18 -1.51 -5.41
N GLY A 70 3.35 -0.37 -6.08
CA GLY A 70 4.54 0.47 -6.02
C GLY A 70 4.63 1.20 -4.69
N ASP A 71 3.50 1.70 -4.19
CA ASP A 71 3.40 2.27 -2.84
C ASP A 71 3.70 1.21 -1.78
N LEU A 72 3.13 0.01 -1.90
CA LEU A 72 3.41 -1.12 -1.01
C LEU A 72 4.91 -1.41 -0.94
N ARG A 73 5.62 -1.37 -2.08
CA ARG A 73 7.07 -1.60 -2.10
C ARG A 73 7.83 -0.66 -1.18
N LEU A 74 7.56 0.63 -1.26
CA LEU A 74 8.23 1.63 -0.43
C LEU A 74 7.74 1.56 1.02
N GLN A 75 6.43 1.42 1.23
CA GLN A 75 5.84 1.35 2.57
C GLN A 75 6.33 0.12 3.34
N ALA A 76 6.53 -1.03 2.68
CA ALA A 76 7.07 -2.23 3.32
C ALA A 76 8.50 -2.03 3.85
N GLN A 77 9.35 -1.32 3.10
CA GLN A 77 10.72 -1.00 3.53
C GLN A 77 10.75 -0.04 4.74
N VAL A 78 9.88 0.99 4.74
CA VAL A 78 9.78 1.89 5.89
C VAL A 78 9.17 1.16 7.09
N ASN A 79 8.17 0.31 6.88
CA ASN A 79 7.57 -0.53 7.92
C ASN A 79 8.62 -1.41 8.60
N ASP A 80 9.54 -2.01 7.83
CA ASP A 80 10.60 -2.89 8.33
C ASP A 80 11.44 -2.25 9.44
N VAL A 81 11.80 -0.97 9.25
CA VAL A 81 12.64 -0.22 10.19
C VAL A 81 11.86 0.63 11.19
N THR A 82 10.52 0.58 11.16
CA THR A 82 9.66 1.37 12.06
C THR A 82 8.69 0.50 12.84
N PHE A 83 7.66 -0.09 12.21
CA PHE A 83 6.59 -0.80 12.93
C PHE A 83 6.77 -2.32 12.95
N GLY A 84 7.55 -2.89 12.02
CA GLY A 84 7.79 -4.33 11.94
C GLY A 84 6.51 -5.16 11.72
N HIS A 85 5.45 -4.57 11.15
CA HIS A 85 4.15 -5.25 11.00
C HIS A 85 4.13 -6.13 9.74
N HIS A 86 4.94 -7.20 9.74
CA HIS A 86 5.13 -8.05 8.56
C HIS A 86 3.88 -8.83 8.14
N ASP A 87 2.97 -9.13 9.07
CA ASP A 87 1.69 -9.78 8.76
C ASP A 87 0.83 -8.94 7.78
N LEU A 88 0.90 -7.61 7.88
CA LEU A 88 0.20 -6.72 6.96
C LEU A 88 0.83 -6.74 5.55
N VAL A 89 2.17 -6.85 5.46
CA VAL A 89 2.89 -6.99 4.18
C VAL A 89 2.52 -8.32 3.53
N ARG A 90 2.53 -9.41 4.32
CA ARG A 90 2.10 -10.75 3.90
C ARG A 90 0.68 -10.70 3.35
N ARG A 91 -0.27 -10.13 4.10
CA ARG A 91 -1.67 -9.96 3.66
C ARG A 91 -1.75 -9.26 2.30
N CYS A 92 -1.04 -8.15 2.11
CA CYS A 92 -1.06 -7.39 0.86
C CYS A 92 -0.48 -8.18 -0.32
N LEU A 93 0.58 -8.98 -0.10
CA LEU A 93 1.12 -9.88 -1.11
C LEU A 93 0.10 -10.93 -1.56
N TYR A 94 -0.61 -11.59 -0.62
CA TYR A 94 -1.67 -12.54 -0.98
C TYR A 94 -2.84 -11.86 -1.70
N LEU A 95 -3.20 -10.63 -1.34
CA LEU A 95 -4.28 -9.89 -2.02
C LEU A 95 -3.97 -9.69 -3.51
N PHE A 96 -2.75 -9.30 -3.86
CA PHE A 96 -2.32 -9.19 -5.26
C PHE A 96 -2.24 -10.56 -5.96
N ALA A 97 -1.76 -11.59 -5.26
CA ALA A 97 -1.63 -12.93 -5.83
C ALA A 97 -2.98 -13.62 -6.09
N ALA A 98 -4.00 -13.34 -5.28
CA ALA A 98 -5.31 -13.98 -5.37
C ALA A 98 -6.15 -13.51 -6.57
N HIS A 99 -5.89 -12.31 -7.10
CA HIS A 99 -6.69 -11.70 -8.17
C HIS A 99 -5.78 -11.18 -9.28
N THR A 100 -5.40 -12.09 -10.17
CA THR A 100 -4.59 -11.77 -11.37
C THR A 100 -5.48 -11.71 -12.61
N ARG A 101 -4.97 -11.09 -13.68
CA ARG A 101 -5.57 -11.21 -15.02
C ARG A 101 -5.52 -12.68 -15.48
N GLU A 102 -6.32 -13.03 -16.48
CA GLU A 102 -6.35 -14.37 -17.09
C GLU A 102 -4.96 -14.92 -17.47
N ASP A 103 -4.01 -14.08 -17.87
CA ASP A 103 -2.65 -14.49 -18.23
C ASP A 103 -1.68 -14.53 -17.04
N GLY A 104 -2.17 -14.29 -15.82
CA GLY A 104 -1.42 -14.32 -14.57
C GLY A 104 -0.71 -13.02 -14.19
N MET A 105 -0.95 -11.91 -14.90
CA MET A 105 -0.39 -10.60 -14.51
C MET A 105 -1.07 -10.06 -13.26
N VAL A 106 -0.31 -9.62 -12.25
CA VAL A 106 -0.87 -8.92 -11.09
C VAL A 106 -1.33 -7.51 -11.49
N SER A 107 -2.43 -7.03 -10.90
CA SER A 107 -2.91 -5.66 -11.12
C SER A 107 -1.99 -4.63 -10.45
N ALA A 108 -2.09 -3.37 -10.89
CA ALA A 108 -1.36 -2.27 -10.26
C ALA A 108 -1.89 -1.93 -8.85
N ASN A 109 -3.20 -2.16 -8.63
CA ASN A 109 -3.87 -1.87 -7.38
C ASN A 109 -5.03 -2.85 -7.09
N VAL A 110 -5.44 -2.92 -5.82
CA VAL A 110 -6.51 -3.80 -5.32
C VAL A 110 -7.48 -3.02 -4.44
N PHE A 111 -8.78 -3.23 -4.66
CA PHE A 111 -9.85 -2.83 -3.74
C PHE A 111 -10.10 -3.94 -2.72
N VAL A 112 -10.37 -3.57 -1.47
CA VAL A 112 -10.76 -4.52 -0.39
C VAL A 112 -12.17 -4.29 0.14
N GLN A 113 -12.86 -3.27 -0.38
CA GLN A 113 -14.24 -2.94 -0.02
C GLN A 113 -15.09 -2.66 -1.27
N PRO A 114 -16.39 -3.06 -1.27
CA PRO A 114 -17.05 -3.90 -0.26
C PRO A 114 -16.54 -5.34 -0.24
N GLU A 115 -15.86 -5.78 -1.30
CA GLU A 115 -15.24 -7.09 -1.44
C GLU A 115 -13.85 -6.93 -2.08
N VAL A 116 -13.01 -7.96 -1.96
CA VAL A 116 -11.68 -7.95 -2.57
C VAL A 116 -11.82 -8.06 -4.09
N ARG A 117 -11.24 -7.10 -4.81
CA ARG A 117 -11.24 -7.07 -6.27
C ARG A 117 -9.99 -6.38 -6.80
N ALA A 118 -9.26 -7.04 -7.69
CA ALA A 118 -8.21 -6.39 -8.46
C ALA A 118 -8.81 -5.37 -9.44
N ASP A 119 -8.09 -4.25 -9.62
CA ASP A 119 -8.45 -3.28 -10.65
C ASP A 119 -8.13 -3.78 -12.07
N ASP A 120 -8.73 -3.19 -13.09
CA ASP A 120 -8.43 -3.48 -14.50
C ASP A 120 -7.18 -2.73 -15.02
N THR A 121 -6.50 -2.01 -14.13
CA THR A 121 -5.24 -1.30 -14.40
C THR A 121 -4.04 -2.23 -14.24
N PHE A 122 -3.27 -2.43 -15.31
CA PHE A 122 -2.04 -3.23 -15.33
C PHE A 122 -0.85 -2.37 -15.75
N LEU A 123 0.13 -2.21 -14.86
CA LEU A 123 1.35 -1.45 -15.12
C LEU A 123 2.55 -2.40 -15.08
N PHE A 124 3.43 -2.27 -16.08
CA PHE A 124 4.56 -3.19 -16.29
C PHE A 124 5.52 -3.22 -15.10
N ASP A 125 5.96 -2.05 -14.67
CA ASP A 125 6.86 -1.84 -13.53
C ASP A 125 6.22 -2.29 -12.21
N TYR A 126 4.96 -1.93 -11.97
CA TYR A 126 4.24 -2.39 -10.78
C TYR A 126 4.15 -3.91 -10.71
N SER A 127 3.90 -4.60 -11.82
CA SER A 127 3.88 -6.07 -11.79
C SER A 127 5.22 -6.68 -11.39
N LEU A 128 6.33 -6.10 -11.86
CA LEU A 128 7.68 -6.55 -11.50
C LEU A 128 8.03 -6.23 -10.05
N PHE A 129 7.47 -5.17 -9.47
CA PHE A 129 7.67 -4.87 -8.04
C PHE A 129 7.11 -5.96 -7.13
N PHE A 130 6.17 -6.81 -7.57
CA PHE A 130 5.73 -7.96 -6.75
C PHE A 130 6.91 -8.86 -6.38
N VAL A 131 7.85 -9.05 -7.31
CA VAL A 131 9.08 -9.83 -7.09
C VAL A 131 9.96 -9.16 -6.04
N ASP A 132 10.14 -7.85 -6.12
CA ASP A 132 10.98 -7.08 -5.19
C ASP A 132 10.37 -7.03 -3.78
N VAL A 133 9.05 -6.85 -3.67
CA VAL A 133 8.35 -6.89 -2.37
C VAL A 133 8.45 -8.27 -1.74
N LEU A 134 8.25 -9.34 -2.51
CA LEU A 134 8.35 -10.71 -2.01
C LEU A 134 9.79 -11.04 -1.55
N TYR A 135 10.79 -10.57 -2.30
CA TYR A 135 12.20 -10.72 -1.93
C TYR A 135 12.51 -9.98 -0.62
N ASN A 136 12.13 -8.71 -0.49
CA ASN A 136 12.37 -7.93 0.72
C ASN A 136 11.62 -8.51 1.92
N TYR A 137 10.38 -8.97 1.73
CA TYR A 137 9.63 -9.69 2.77
C TYR A 137 10.40 -10.92 3.27
N LEU A 138 10.99 -11.72 2.37
CA LEU A 138 11.84 -12.85 2.76
C LEU A 138 13.06 -12.41 3.57
N GLN A 139 13.73 -11.33 3.14
CA GLN A 139 14.93 -10.83 3.84
C GLN A 139 14.59 -10.38 5.27
N SER A 140 13.45 -9.70 5.44
CA SER A 140 12.98 -9.19 6.72
C SER A 140 12.51 -10.29 7.68
N THR A 141 11.82 -11.32 7.16
CA THR A 141 11.09 -12.28 8.00
C THR A 141 11.72 -13.67 8.08
N GLY A 142 12.48 -14.07 7.05
CA GLY A 142 12.92 -15.46 6.87
C GLY A 142 11.79 -16.44 6.53
N ASP A 143 10.58 -15.97 6.24
CA ASP A 143 9.40 -16.79 5.96
C ASP A 143 9.46 -17.41 4.56
N THR A 144 10.14 -18.56 4.49
CA THR A 144 10.30 -19.34 3.25
C THR A 144 9.02 -20.06 2.82
N GLU A 145 8.05 -20.26 3.72
CA GLU A 145 6.78 -20.92 3.42
C GLU A 145 5.91 -20.00 2.54
N THR A 146 5.65 -18.76 3.00
CA THR A 146 4.91 -17.76 2.21
C THR A 146 5.56 -17.51 0.86
N VAL A 147 6.90 -17.45 0.81
CA VAL A 147 7.61 -17.25 -0.46
C VAL A 147 7.47 -18.44 -1.39
N GLY A 148 7.51 -19.66 -0.85
CA GLY A 148 7.25 -20.88 -1.61
C GLY A 148 5.85 -20.87 -2.25
N GLU A 149 4.84 -20.45 -1.49
CA GLU A 149 3.46 -20.33 -1.97
C GLU A 149 3.29 -19.25 -3.05
N LEU A 150 3.95 -18.10 -2.89
CA LEU A 150 3.80 -16.93 -3.77
C LEU A 150 4.81 -16.88 -4.93
N TRP A 151 5.82 -17.76 -4.92
CA TRP A 151 6.84 -17.82 -5.97
C TRP A 151 6.26 -18.03 -7.38
N PRO A 152 5.27 -18.91 -7.62
CA PRO A 152 4.66 -19.04 -8.95
C PRO A 152 4.13 -17.70 -9.50
N THR A 153 3.51 -16.88 -8.65
CA THR A 153 3.02 -15.54 -9.02
C THR A 153 4.17 -14.62 -9.38
N ALA A 154 5.22 -14.56 -8.56
CA ALA A 154 6.41 -13.74 -8.82
C ALA A 154 7.10 -14.15 -10.13
N ARG A 155 7.33 -15.45 -10.33
CA ARG A 155 7.93 -16.00 -11.55
C ARG A 155 7.11 -15.63 -12.78
N ARG A 156 5.78 -15.67 -12.68
CA ARG A 156 4.90 -15.32 -13.79
C ARG A 156 5.07 -13.86 -14.25
N GLN A 157 5.34 -12.93 -13.34
CA GLN A 157 5.58 -11.53 -13.71
C GLN A 157 6.87 -11.39 -14.52
N ILE A 158 7.91 -12.17 -14.17
CA ILE A 158 9.17 -12.22 -14.92
C ILE A 158 8.96 -12.83 -16.30
N GLU A 159 8.24 -13.96 -16.39
CA GLU A 159 7.92 -14.62 -17.67
C GLU A 159 7.19 -13.67 -18.63
N LEU A 160 6.16 -12.97 -18.14
CA LEU A 160 5.40 -11.99 -18.91
C LEU A 160 6.26 -10.79 -19.34
N ALA A 161 7.20 -10.37 -18.47
CA ALA A 161 8.11 -9.27 -18.76
C ALA A 161 9.25 -9.62 -19.71
N LEU A 162 9.50 -10.91 -19.96
CA LEU A 162 10.49 -11.38 -20.94
C LEU A 162 9.86 -11.74 -22.28
N ASP A 163 8.53 -11.72 -22.40
CA ASP A 163 7.82 -12.09 -23.63
C ASP A 163 8.17 -11.11 -24.79
N PRO A 164 8.91 -11.56 -25.82
CA PRO A 164 9.33 -10.73 -26.95
C PRO A 164 8.14 -10.18 -27.77
N LEU A 165 6.98 -10.84 -27.72
CA LEU A 165 5.79 -10.42 -28.45
C LEU A 165 5.15 -9.15 -27.87
N ARG A 166 5.48 -8.77 -26.62
CA ARG A 166 4.98 -7.53 -25.99
C ARG A 166 5.87 -6.31 -26.24
N PHE A 167 7.17 -6.52 -26.49
CA PHE A 167 8.12 -5.44 -26.76
C PHE A 167 8.24 -5.10 -28.25
N SER A 168 7.72 -5.95 -29.13
CA SER A 168 7.76 -5.76 -30.59
C SER A 168 6.58 -4.94 -31.15
N GLY A 169 6.06 -3.95 -30.41
CA GLY A 169 5.34 -2.79 -30.99
C GLY A 169 4.29 -3.02 -32.08
N ALA A 170 3.57 -4.14 -32.09
CA ALA A 170 2.44 -4.38 -33.00
C ALA A 170 1.17 -4.41 -32.16
N GLY A 171 0.38 -3.34 -32.29
CA GLY A 171 -0.71 -3.00 -31.38
C GLY A 171 -1.69 -4.13 -31.08
N ALA A 172 -1.98 -4.30 -29.79
CA ALA A 172 -3.23 -4.87 -29.34
C ALA A 172 -4.01 -3.74 -28.66
N ARG A 173 -4.97 -3.17 -29.40
CA ARG A 173 -6.11 -2.48 -28.78
C ARG A 173 -6.78 -3.49 -27.85
N GLN A 174 -6.69 -3.28 -26.55
CA GLN A 174 -7.56 -3.98 -25.59
C GLN A 174 -8.87 -3.19 -25.53
N ARG A 175 -9.94 -3.82 -26.03
CA ARG A 175 -11.33 -3.51 -25.69
C ARG A 175 -11.70 -4.33 -24.46
#